data_AF-A0A2V8VZB3-F1
#
_entry.id   AF-A0A2V8VZB3-F1
#
_cell.length_a   1.000
_cell.length_b   1.000
_cell.length_c   1.000
_cell.angle_alpha   90.00
_cell.angle_beta   90.00
_cell.angle_gamma   90.00
#
_symmetry.space_group_name_H-M   'P 1'
#
loop_
_entity.id
_entity.type
_entity.pdbx_description
1 polymer ?
#
loop_
_entity_poly.entity_id
_entity_poly.type
_entity_poly.pdbx_seq_one_letter_code
_entity_poly.pdbx_strand_id
1 'polypeptide(L)'
;MRRGGGDRVPAVGGRAGRWLARKDARSLAIIGTGWQARSQAKAIATVRRLEIIRVFGRSPERLREFCRDAEAACGVRVTPCASAEEAVRGADIIVTATSAAQPVLQGAWLRPGAHVNAVGSNRAERRELDDAAVRSAETIVVDSLEQAWLEAGDLLAVDGGTPLGRAVELKEIIAGRHPGRSGDPAITLFKSLGIGLEDLAAASLVYDRAVEAGAGKPLPSKGERDD
;
A
#
# COMPACT_ATOMS: atom_id res chain seq x y z
N MET A 1 -22.48 -7.68 5.20
CA MET A 1 -21.32 -8.57 5.02
C MET A 1 -20.16 -7.78 4.41
N ARG A 2 -19.13 -7.46 5.19
CA ARG A 2 -17.87 -6.89 4.65
C ARG A 2 -17.05 -8.06 4.07
N ARG A 3 -16.65 -7.98 2.80
CA ARG A 3 -15.77 -8.98 2.18
C ARG A 3 -14.42 -8.94 2.92
N GLY A 4 -14.05 -10.03 3.61
CA GLY A 4 -12.84 -10.14 4.43
C GLY A 4 -11.51 -10.03 3.67
N GLY A 5 -11.54 -9.89 2.35
CA GLY A 5 -10.33 -9.72 1.54
C GLY A 5 -9.69 -8.32 1.58
N GLY A 6 -10.34 -7.34 2.24
CA GLY A 6 -9.88 -5.96 2.23
C GLY A 6 -8.60 -5.71 3.05
N ASP A 7 -8.57 -6.08 4.31
CA ASP A 7 -7.62 -5.46 5.26
C ASP A 7 -6.14 -5.92 5.15
N ARG A 8 -5.82 -6.76 4.17
CA ARG A 8 -4.52 -7.45 3.99
C ARG A 8 -3.43 -6.63 3.29
N VAL A 9 -3.70 -6.20 2.05
CA VAL A 9 -2.82 -5.29 1.30
C VAL A 9 -2.50 -4.02 2.12
N PRO A 10 -3.47 -3.43 2.84
CA PRO A 10 -3.24 -2.42 3.87
C PRO A 10 -2.24 -2.81 4.97
N ALA A 11 -2.38 -3.98 5.58
CA ALA A 11 -1.48 -4.44 6.63
C ALA A 11 -0.05 -4.62 6.11
N VAL A 12 0.11 -5.11 4.87
CA VAL A 12 1.42 -5.24 4.22
C VAL A 12 1.99 -3.87 3.86
N GLY A 13 1.19 -2.94 3.32
CA GLY A 13 1.64 -1.56 3.08
C GLY A 13 2.04 -0.83 4.36
N GLY A 14 1.32 -1.05 5.47
CA GLY A 14 1.74 -0.58 6.80
C GLY A 14 3.06 -1.20 7.25
N ARG A 15 3.26 -2.50 7.05
CA ARG A 15 4.55 -3.16 7.36
C ARG A 15 5.68 -2.68 6.45
N ALA A 16 5.44 -2.53 5.15
CA ALA A 16 6.39 -1.93 4.21
C ALA A 16 6.78 -0.53 4.70
N GLY A 17 5.81 0.31 5.07
CA GLY A 17 6.05 1.60 5.72
C GLY A 17 6.90 1.46 6.99
N ARG A 18 6.68 0.43 7.81
CA ARG A 18 7.50 0.17 9.01
C ARG A 18 8.97 -0.11 8.69
N TRP A 19 9.25 -0.88 7.65
CA TRP A 19 10.60 -1.35 7.31
C TRP A 19 11.33 -0.45 6.30
N LEU A 20 10.60 0.30 5.48
CA LEU A 20 11.13 1.03 4.32
C LEU A 20 10.97 2.54 4.41
N ALA A 21 10.03 3.07 5.20
CA ALA A 21 9.98 4.51 5.49
C ALA A 21 10.97 4.88 6.58
N ARG A 22 11.45 6.14 6.53
CA ARG A 22 12.28 6.70 7.60
C ARG A 22 11.59 6.53 8.96
N LYS A 23 12.39 6.33 10.01
CA LYS A 23 11.86 6.09 11.37
C LYS A 23 11.16 7.32 11.94
N ASP A 24 11.55 8.51 11.49
CA ASP A 24 11.02 9.82 11.86
C ASP A 24 9.95 10.34 10.88
N ALA A 25 9.44 9.50 9.98
CA ALA A 25 8.37 9.88 9.05
C ALA A 25 7.11 10.30 9.82
N ARG A 26 6.62 11.52 9.53
CA ARG A 26 5.51 12.20 10.23
C ARG A 26 4.36 12.57 9.32
N SER A 27 4.54 12.49 8.01
CA SER A 27 3.50 12.88 7.05
C SER A 27 3.17 11.77 6.06
N LEU A 28 1.88 11.62 5.77
CA LEU A 28 1.36 10.66 4.80
C LEU A 28 0.60 11.41 3.70
N ALA A 29 0.90 11.10 2.45
CA ALA A 29 0.10 11.49 1.28
C ALA A 29 -0.66 10.27 0.74
N ILE A 30 -1.92 10.45 0.39
CA ILE A 30 -2.76 9.41 -0.21
C ILE A 30 -3.38 9.94 -1.49
N ILE A 31 -3.12 9.24 -2.59
CA ILE A 31 -3.77 9.46 -3.88
C ILE A 31 -4.80 8.35 -4.06
N GLY A 32 -6.08 8.73 -4.01
CA GLY A 32 -7.22 7.81 -4.07
C GLY A 32 -8.05 7.83 -2.78
N THR A 33 -9.37 7.63 -2.93
CA THR A 33 -10.35 7.68 -1.82
C THR A 33 -11.11 6.36 -1.66
N GLY A 34 -10.60 5.29 -2.26
CA GLY A 34 -11.19 3.96 -2.23
C GLY A 34 -10.97 3.24 -0.90
N TRP A 35 -11.46 2.01 -0.80
CA TRP A 35 -11.35 1.22 0.43
C TRP A 35 -9.88 0.91 0.77
N GLN A 36 -9.02 0.60 -0.22
CA GLN A 36 -7.60 0.36 -0.01
C GLN A 36 -6.91 1.58 0.60
N ALA A 37 -7.19 2.78 0.08
CA ALA A 37 -6.66 4.03 0.60
C ALA A 37 -7.00 4.22 2.10
N ARG A 38 -8.24 3.91 2.50
CA ARG A 38 -8.70 4.06 3.89
C ARG A 38 -7.98 3.09 4.82
N SER A 39 -7.88 1.84 4.41
CA SER A 39 -7.21 0.83 5.22
C SER A 39 -5.69 1.07 5.26
N GLN A 40 -5.06 1.54 4.18
CA GLN A 40 -3.63 1.93 4.16
C GLN A 40 -3.36 3.08 5.13
N ALA A 41 -4.22 4.11 5.16
CA ALA A 41 -4.13 5.21 6.12
C ALA A 41 -4.07 4.68 7.56
N LYS A 42 -5.02 3.80 7.91
CA LYS A 42 -5.09 3.18 9.23
C LYS A 42 -3.87 2.33 9.54
N ALA A 43 -3.45 1.48 8.60
CA ALA A 43 -2.30 0.60 8.80
C ALA A 43 -1.01 1.40 9.02
N ILE A 44 -0.78 2.45 8.24
CA ILE A 44 0.41 3.30 8.40
C ILE A 44 0.34 4.08 9.72
N ALA A 45 -0.82 4.62 10.10
CA ALA A 45 -1.00 5.33 11.37
C ALA A 45 -0.72 4.43 12.61
N THR A 46 -0.85 3.10 12.49
CA THR A 46 -0.50 2.18 13.57
C THR A 46 1.00 1.90 13.71
N VAL A 47 1.79 2.12 12.65
CA VAL A 47 3.24 1.84 12.64
C VAL A 47 4.10 3.09 12.59
N ARG A 48 3.49 4.27 12.40
CA ARG A 48 4.15 5.57 12.32
C ARG A 48 3.35 6.62 13.08
N ARG A 49 4.07 7.47 13.80
CA ARG A 49 3.49 8.62 14.52
C ARG A 49 3.30 9.77 13.55
N LEU A 50 2.18 9.73 12.83
CA LEU A 50 1.83 10.76 11.85
C LEU A 50 1.28 12.02 12.55
N GLU A 51 1.65 13.17 12.01
CA GLU A 51 1.13 14.49 12.39
C GLU A 51 0.05 14.97 11.41
N ILE A 52 0.14 14.54 10.15
CA ILE A 52 -0.80 14.91 9.10
C ILE A 52 -0.94 13.82 8.03
N ILE A 53 -2.17 13.68 7.53
CA ILE A 53 -2.49 12.92 6.33
C ILE A 53 -3.06 13.88 5.28
N ARG A 54 -2.43 13.95 4.11
CA ARG A 54 -2.89 14.72 2.95
C ARG A 54 -3.54 13.78 1.94
N VAL A 55 -4.71 14.15 1.44
CA VAL A 55 -5.49 13.24 0.58
C VAL A 55 -5.91 13.96 -0.69
N PHE A 56 -5.69 13.31 -1.83
CA PHE A 56 -6.26 13.75 -3.09
C PHE A 56 -7.18 12.67 -3.68
N GLY A 57 -8.31 13.11 -4.22
CA GLY A 57 -9.26 12.26 -4.94
C GLY A 57 -10.08 13.08 -5.93
N ARG A 58 -10.45 12.47 -7.05
CA ARG A 58 -11.16 13.15 -8.15
C ARG A 58 -12.59 13.60 -7.82
N SER A 59 -13.27 12.91 -6.89
CA SER A 59 -14.62 13.29 -6.45
C SER A 59 -14.53 14.08 -5.15
N PRO A 60 -14.95 15.35 -5.13
CA PRO A 60 -14.95 16.17 -3.93
C PRO A 60 -15.81 15.58 -2.80
N GLU A 61 -16.89 14.89 -3.13
CA GLU A 61 -17.80 14.25 -2.18
C GLU A 61 -17.09 13.09 -1.47
N ARG A 62 -16.51 12.17 -2.25
CA ARG A 62 -15.76 11.02 -1.71
C ARG A 62 -14.51 11.45 -0.96
N LEU A 63 -13.86 12.54 -1.38
CA LEU A 63 -12.71 13.10 -0.70
C LEU A 63 -13.08 13.64 0.68
N ARG A 64 -14.17 14.42 0.77
CA ARG A 64 -14.69 14.92 2.05
C ARG A 64 -15.08 13.78 2.99
N GLU A 65 -15.78 12.78 2.47
CA GLU A 65 -16.16 11.57 3.23
C GLU A 65 -14.91 10.82 3.72
N PHE A 66 -13.92 10.62 2.85
CA PHE A 66 -12.66 9.99 3.21
C PHE A 66 -11.97 10.72 4.36
N CYS A 67 -11.80 12.04 4.25
CA CYS A 67 -11.05 12.81 5.24
C CYS A 67 -11.69 12.72 6.62
N ARG A 68 -13.01 12.90 6.69
CA ARG A 68 -13.76 12.81 7.96
C ARG A 68 -13.61 11.44 8.61
N ASP A 69 -13.83 10.36 7.85
CA ASP A 69 -13.78 9.01 8.42
C ASP A 69 -12.34 8.59 8.78
N ALA A 70 -11.36 8.99 7.96
CA ALA A 70 -9.95 8.69 8.21
C ALA A 70 -9.41 9.45 9.43
N GLU A 71 -9.81 10.71 9.63
CA GLU A 71 -9.46 11.50 10.81
C GLU A 71 -9.98 10.84 12.09
N ALA A 72 -11.26 10.43 12.09
CA ALA A 72 -11.86 9.70 13.21
C ALA A 72 -11.17 8.35 13.46
N ALA A 73 -10.81 7.60 12.41
CA ALA A 73 -10.22 6.28 12.54
C ALA A 73 -8.73 6.29 12.91
N CYS A 74 -7.98 7.31 12.49
CA CYS A 74 -6.53 7.40 12.71
C CYS A 74 -6.16 8.26 13.92
N GLY A 75 -7.05 9.18 14.36
CA GLY A 75 -6.73 10.15 15.41
C GLY A 75 -5.66 11.16 14.99
N VAL A 76 -5.53 11.41 13.69
CA VAL A 76 -4.54 12.30 13.08
C VAL A 76 -5.26 13.26 12.15
N ARG A 77 -4.80 14.51 12.06
CA ARG A 77 -5.36 15.52 11.15
C ARG A 77 -5.34 15.02 9.71
N VAL A 78 -6.50 15.06 9.04
CA VAL A 78 -6.61 14.71 7.61
C VAL A 78 -7.06 15.91 6.79
N THR A 79 -6.28 16.25 5.77
CA THR A 79 -6.51 17.44 4.95
C THR A 79 -6.75 17.06 3.49
N PRO A 80 -7.87 17.50 2.88
CA PRO A 80 -8.08 17.35 1.45
C PRO A 80 -7.17 18.34 0.69
N CYS A 81 -6.53 17.86 -0.36
CA CYS A 81 -5.70 18.67 -1.27
C CYS A 81 -6.43 18.87 -2.61
N ALA A 82 -6.13 19.98 -3.29
CA ALA A 82 -6.70 20.33 -4.59
C ALA A 82 -6.04 19.54 -5.74
N SER A 83 -4.84 19.02 -5.55
CA SER A 83 -4.13 18.19 -6.54
C SER A 83 -3.33 17.05 -5.92
N ALA A 84 -2.96 16.06 -6.73
CA ALA A 84 -2.06 14.99 -6.33
C ALA A 84 -0.66 15.53 -5.97
N GLU A 85 -0.17 16.53 -6.72
CA GLU A 85 1.10 17.17 -6.44
C GLU A 85 1.10 17.85 -5.06
N GLU A 86 0.04 18.60 -4.73
CA GLU A 86 -0.09 19.27 -3.44
C GLU A 86 -0.08 18.27 -2.28
N ALA A 87 -0.74 17.11 -2.45
CA ALA A 87 -0.71 16.07 -1.43
C ALA A 87 0.70 15.48 -1.23
N VAL A 88 1.44 15.25 -2.33
CA VAL A 88 2.72 14.54 -2.34
C VAL A 88 3.90 15.42 -1.93
N ARG A 89 3.91 16.69 -2.33
CA ARG A 89 5.02 17.62 -2.05
C ARG A 89 5.30 17.66 -0.55
N GLY A 90 6.54 17.30 -0.18
CA GLY A 90 6.99 17.31 1.22
C GLY A 90 6.55 16.11 2.06
N ALA A 91 5.77 15.17 1.53
CA ALA A 91 5.32 13.98 2.26
C ALA A 91 6.43 12.95 2.47
N ASP A 92 6.48 12.35 3.66
CA ASP A 92 7.46 11.30 4.00
C ASP A 92 7.05 9.94 3.43
N ILE A 93 5.75 9.64 3.48
CA ILE A 93 5.16 8.40 2.98
C ILE A 93 4.07 8.76 1.98
N ILE A 94 4.03 8.07 0.85
CA ILE A 94 3.06 8.25 -0.22
C ILE A 94 2.38 6.91 -0.49
N VAL A 95 1.06 6.92 -0.63
CA VAL A 95 0.26 5.77 -1.05
C VAL A 95 -0.47 6.12 -2.33
N THR A 96 -0.30 5.32 -3.38
CA THR A 96 -1.17 5.33 -4.55
C THR A 96 -2.11 4.13 -4.47
N ALA A 97 -3.42 4.40 -4.40
CA ALA A 97 -4.46 3.39 -4.27
C ALA A 97 -5.62 3.74 -5.20
N THR A 98 -5.33 3.78 -6.50
CA THR A 98 -6.23 4.24 -7.55
C THR A 98 -6.49 3.15 -8.59
N SER A 99 -7.58 3.28 -9.32
CA SER A 99 -7.87 2.47 -10.50
C SER A 99 -7.41 3.14 -11.81
N ALA A 100 -6.47 4.09 -11.73
CA ALA A 100 -6.01 4.85 -12.90
C ALA A 100 -5.27 3.94 -13.90
N ALA A 101 -5.40 4.24 -15.19
CA ALA A 101 -4.64 3.60 -16.25
C ALA A 101 -3.36 4.38 -16.61
N GLN A 102 -3.27 5.63 -16.16
CA GLN A 102 -2.17 6.54 -16.43
C GLN A 102 -1.56 7.02 -15.10
N PRO A 103 -0.27 7.40 -15.08
CA PRO A 103 0.42 7.84 -13.87
C PRO A 103 -0.33 8.94 -13.12
N VAL A 104 -0.48 8.73 -11.82
CA VAL A 104 -1.06 9.70 -10.87
C VAL A 104 -0.01 10.25 -9.91
N LEU A 105 1.18 9.64 -9.87
CA LEU A 105 2.33 10.08 -9.10
C LEU A 105 3.49 10.37 -10.04
N GLN A 106 4.03 11.59 -9.98
CA GLN A 106 5.21 11.97 -10.74
C GLN A 106 6.45 12.00 -9.85
N GLY A 107 7.58 11.49 -10.36
CA GLY A 107 8.85 11.45 -9.63
C GLY A 107 9.35 12.83 -9.22
N ALA A 108 9.05 13.86 -10.02
CA ALA A 108 9.42 15.26 -9.74
C ALA A 108 8.77 15.83 -8.46
N TRP A 109 7.74 15.17 -7.92
CA TRP A 109 7.06 15.58 -6.69
C TRP A 109 7.68 14.97 -5.44
N LEU A 110 8.43 13.87 -5.60
CA LEU A 110 9.03 13.15 -4.49
C LEU A 110 10.18 13.96 -3.88
N ARG A 111 10.19 14.01 -2.55
CA ARG A 111 11.32 14.55 -1.79
C ARG A 111 12.36 13.46 -1.51
N PRO A 112 13.63 13.83 -1.28
CA PRO A 112 14.59 12.92 -0.68
C PRO A 112 14.03 12.28 0.60
N GLY A 113 14.30 10.98 0.73
CA GLY A 113 13.88 10.15 1.85
C GLY A 113 12.43 9.67 1.81
N ALA A 114 11.68 9.98 0.76
CA ALA A 114 10.31 9.52 0.60
C ALA A 114 10.21 8.00 0.53
N HIS A 115 9.09 7.46 0.99
CA HIS A 115 8.70 6.07 0.79
C HIS A 115 7.37 6.01 0.04
N VAL A 116 7.29 5.19 -1.00
CA VAL A 116 6.08 5.04 -1.83
C VAL A 116 5.54 3.63 -1.69
N ASN A 117 4.25 3.52 -1.38
CA ASN A 117 3.44 2.30 -1.46
C ASN A 117 2.52 2.38 -2.68
N ALA A 118 2.83 1.63 -3.73
CA ALA A 118 2.03 1.55 -4.94
C ALA A 118 1.13 0.31 -4.90
N VAL A 119 -0.19 0.49 -4.72
CA VAL A 119 -1.12 -0.61 -4.40
C VAL A 119 -2.35 -0.69 -5.30
N GLY A 120 -2.52 0.24 -6.25
CA GLY A 120 -3.77 0.39 -6.99
C GLY A 120 -3.97 -0.53 -8.19
N SER A 121 -2.90 -1.11 -8.76
CA SER A 121 -3.01 -1.97 -9.94
C SER A 121 -2.16 -3.23 -9.85
N ASN A 122 -2.77 -4.36 -10.20
CA ASN A 122 -2.16 -5.66 -10.47
C ASN A 122 -2.39 -6.09 -11.94
N ARG A 123 -2.36 -5.13 -12.86
CA ARG A 123 -2.51 -5.36 -14.30
C ARG A 123 -1.29 -4.79 -15.04
N ALA A 124 -0.70 -5.58 -15.93
CA ALA A 124 0.51 -5.23 -16.66
C ALA A 124 0.39 -3.93 -17.48
N GLU A 125 -0.80 -3.67 -18.02
CA GLU A 125 -1.11 -2.52 -18.87
C GLU A 125 -1.48 -1.24 -18.08
N ARG A 126 -1.44 -1.29 -16.74
CA ARG A 126 -1.83 -0.16 -15.88
C ARG A 126 -0.71 0.21 -14.93
N ARG A 127 -0.48 1.52 -14.82
CA ARG A 127 0.52 2.13 -13.94
C ARG A 127 -0.04 3.35 -13.23
N GLU A 128 0.37 3.52 -11.98
CA GLU A 128 0.11 4.68 -11.13
C GLU A 128 1.32 5.62 -11.04
N LEU A 129 2.52 5.14 -11.36
CA LEU A 129 3.79 5.86 -11.24
C LEU A 129 4.35 6.18 -12.62
N ASP A 130 4.92 7.38 -12.80
CA ASP A 130 5.72 7.70 -13.97
C ASP A 130 7.12 7.06 -13.91
N ASP A 131 7.86 7.11 -15.01
CA ASP A 131 9.19 6.50 -15.10
C ASP A 131 10.16 7.14 -14.11
N ALA A 132 10.05 8.45 -13.92
CA ALA A 132 10.89 9.19 -13.00
C ALA A 132 10.69 8.73 -11.55
N ALA A 133 9.46 8.46 -11.11
CA ALA A 133 9.18 7.96 -9.77
C ALA A 133 9.81 6.59 -9.54
N VAL A 134 9.66 5.67 -10.50
CA VAL A 134 10.23 4.32 -10.38
C VAL A 134 11.76 4.36 -10.43
N ARG A 135 12.36 5.18 -11.31
CA ARG A 135 13.82 5.33 -11.40
C ARG A 135 14.43 6.01 -10.18
N SER A 136 13.70 6.93 -9.54
CA SER A 136 14.16 7.62 -8.34
C SER A 136 14.31 6.70 -7.13
N ALA A 137 13.58 5.57 -7.11
CA ALA A 137 13.64 4.62 -6.00
C ALA A 137 14.96 3.84 -6.04
N GLU A 138 15.82 4.04 -5.05
CA GLU A 138 17.06 3.26 -4.88
C GLU A 138 16.73 1.80 -4.56
N THR A 139 15.73 1.58 -3.71
CA THR A 139 15.24 0.24 -3.35
C THR A 139 13.83 0.04 -3.87
N ILE A 140 13.66 -0.95 -4.76
CA ILE A 140 12.35 -1.43 -5.19
C ILE A 140 12.06 -2.74 -4.47
N VAL A 141 10.91 -2.81 -3.84
CA VAL A 141 10.44 -3.96 -3.09
C VAL A 141 9.11 -4.40 -3.68
N VAL A 142 8.93 -5.70 -3.84
CA VAL A 142 7.68 -6.34 -4.26
C VAL A 142 7.24 -7.36 -3.21
N ASP A 143 5.98 -7.75 -3.24
CA ASP A 143 5.47 -8.86 -2.44
C ASP A 143 5.90 -10.23 -3.00
N SER A 144 5.80 -10.41 -4.32
CA SER A 144 6.29 -11.58 -5.06
C SER A 144 6.97 -11.15 -6.36
N LEU A 145 8.21 -11.60 -6.56
CA LEU A 145 8.92 -11.36 -7.82
C LEU A 145 8.22 -12.06 -8.99
N GLU A 146 7.80 -13.30 -8.79
CA GLU A 146 7.09 -14.09 -9.81
C GLU A 146 5.84 -13.36 -10.32
N GLN A 147 5.01 -12.87 -9.40
CA GLN A 147 3.78 -12.15 -9.76
C GLN A 147 4.09 -10.77 -10.36
N ALA A 148 5.14 -10.11 -9.88
CA ALA A 148 5.55 -8.81 -10.41
C ALA A 148 6.01 -8.87 -11.88
N TRP A 149 6.62 -9.97 -12.32
CA TRP A 149 6.95 -10.19 -13.74
C TRP A 149 5.71 -10.30 -14.63
N LEU A 150 4.55 -10.60 -14.06
CA LEU A 150 3.30 -10.77 -14.80
C LEU A 150 2.40 -9.53 -14.70
N GLU A 151 2.37 -8.87 -13.54
CA GLU A 151 1.27 -7.96 -13.19
C GLU A 151 1.72 -6.56 -12.77
N ALA A 152 3.01 -6.33 -12.49
CA ALA A 152 3.49 -5.04 -12.00
C ALA A 152 3.69 -4.02 -13.13
N GLY A 153 2.61 -3.54 -13.74
CA GLY A 153 2.65 -2.56 -14.83
C GLY A 153 3.50 -1.31 -14.53
N ASP A 154 3.51 -0.84 -13.28
CA ASP A 154 4.40 0.25 -12.82
C ASP A 154 5.89 -0.03 -13.08
N LEU A 155 6.32 -1.29 -12.94
CA LEU A 155 7.72 -1.70 -13.10
C LEU A 155 8.02 -2.21 -14.52
N LEU A 156 7.04 -2.87 -15.14
CA LEU A 156 7.16 -3.45 -16.49
C LEU A 156 7.17 -2.38 -17.59
N ALA A 157 6.49 -1.25 -17.39
CA ALA A 157 6.34 -0.20 -18.39
C ALA A 157 7.48 0.84 -18.41
N VAL A 158 8.56 0.62 -17.66
CA VAL A 158 9.70 1.56 -17.61
C VAL A 158 10.68 1.28 -18.74
N ASP A 159 10.99 2.30 -19.54
CA ASP A 159 11.82 2.13 -20.74
C ASP A 159 13.32 1.96 -20.42
N GLY A 160 14.03 1.13 -21.18
CA GLY A 160 15.51 1.13 -21.21
C GLY A 160 16.23 0.60 -19.96
N GLY A 161 15.51 0.03 -19.00
CA GLY A 161 16.06 -0.72 -17.87
C GLY A 161 14.95 -1.57 -17.29
N THR A 162 15.27 -2.69 -16.63
CA THR A 162 14.28 -3.50 -15.93
C THR A 162 14.33 -3.14 -14.44
N PRO A 163 13.59 -2.12 -13.95
CA PRO A 163 13.46 -1.87 -12.51
C PRO A 163 13.08 -3.12 -11.72
N LEU A 164 12.35 -4.02 -12.37
CA LEU A 164 12.00 -5.30 -11.81
C LEU A 164 13.20 -6.25 -11.64
N GLY A 165 14.21 -6.18 -12.51
CA GLY A 165 15.44 -6.98 -12.40
C GLY A 165 16.31 -6.64 -11.19
N ARG A 166 16.08 -5.48 -10.55
CA ARG A 166 16.72 -5.06 -9.29
C ARG A 166 15.77 -5.07 -8.09
N ALA A 167 14.53 -5.52 -8.28
CA ALA A 167 13.57 -5.59 -7.20
C ALA A 167 13.93 -6.73 -6.24
N VAL A 168 13.58 -6.55 -4.96
CA VAL A 168 13.72 -7.59 -3.94
C VAL A 168 12.35 -7.88 -3.32
N GLU A 169 12.16 -9.09 -2.80
CA GLU A 169 10.91 -9.42 -2.11
C GLU A 169 10.91 -8.87 -0.68
N LEU A 170 9.75 -8.42 -0.21
CA LEU A 170 9.59 -7.88 1.15
C LEU A 170 10.05 -8.87 2.24
N LYS A 171 9.91 -10.18 1.99
CA LYS A 171 10.38 -11.25 2.89
C LYS A 171 11.88 -11.19 3.15
N GLU A 172 12.69 -10.76 2.18
CA GLU A 172 14.14 -10.65 2.32
C GLU A 172 14.53 -9.56 3.32
N ILE A 173 13.77 -8.47 3.35
CA ILE A 173 13.96 -7.37 4.31
C ILE A 173 13.50 -7.81 5.71
N ILE A 174 12.33 -8.44 5.79
CA ILE A 174 11.79 -8.94 7.07
C ILE A 174 12.74 -9.97 7.71
N ALA A 175 13.35 -10.82 6.89
CA ALA A 175 14.30 -11.83 7.34
C ALA A 175 15.71 -11.27 7.64
N GLY A 176 15.95 -9.98 7.44
CA GLY A 176 17.26 -9.36 7.62
C GLY A 176 18.31 -9.75 6.58
N ARG A 177 17.89 -10.36 5.46
CA ARG A 177 18.77 -10.76 4.33
C ARG A 177 19.02 -9.63 3.35
N HIS A 178 18.19 -8.58 3.39
CA HIS A 178 18.38 -7.36 2.63
C HIS A 178 18.19 -6.13 3.55
N PRO A 179 19.03 -5.09 3.47
CA PRO A 179 18.95 -3.94 4.38
C PRO A 179 17.67 -3.10 4.20
N GLY A 180 17.00 -3.24 3.06
CA GLY A 180 15.87 -2.39 2.68
C GLY A 180 16.39 -1.02 2.28
N ARG A 181 16.07 0.01 3.07
CA ARG A 181 16.52 1.39 2.85
C ARG A 181 18.04 1.51 3.04
N SER A 182 18.74 2.07 2.05
CA SER A 182 20.19 2.35 2.07
C SER A 182 20.57 3.52 2.98
N GLY A 183 19.68 4.50 3.18
CA GLY A 183 19.90 5.65 4.06
C GLY A 183 18.71 6.61 4.12
N ASP A 184 18.86 7.68 4.90
CA ASP A 184 17.82 8.70 5.07
C ASP A 184 17.39 9.42 3.79
N PRO A 185 18.29 9.81 2.85
CA PRO A 185 17.86 10.47 1.62
C PRO A 185 17.29 9.51 0.57
N ALA A 186 17.47 8.20 0.74
CA ALA A 186 17.08 7.21 -0.25
C ALA A 186 15.56 7.20 -0.47
N ILE A 187 15.13 7.16 -1.71
CA ILE A 187 13.72 6.91 -2.02
C ILE A 187 13.50 5.40 -2.08
N THR A 188 12.45 4.92 -1.42
CA THR A 188 12.08 3.50 -1.45
C THR A 188 10.70 3.31 -2.04
N LEU A 189 10.54 2.32 -2.92
CA LEU A 189 9.27 1.97 -3.54
C LEU A 189 8.89 0.55 -3.14
N PHE A 190 7.71 0.39 -2.55
CA PHE A 190 7.05 -0.89 -2.41
C PHE A 190 5.89 -0.99 -3.42
N LYS A 191 6.00 -1.92 -4.36
CA LYS A 191 4.93 -2.25 -5.29
C LYS A 191 4.20 -3.49 -4.78
N SER A 192 2.94 -3.31 -4.40
CA SER A 192 2.08 -4.41 -3.93
C SER A 192 1.09 -4.81 -5.01
N LEU A 193 0.98 -6.12 -5.21
CA LEU A 193 0.02 -6.80 -6.08
C LEU A 193 -1.03 -7.57 -5.25
N GLY A 194 -0.65 -7.96 -4.04
CA GLY A 194 -1.39 -8.82 -3.12
C GLY A 194 -1.10 -10.29 -3.41
N ILE A 195 -0.63 -11.02 -2.40
CA ILE A 195 -0.33 -12.46 -2.51
C ILE A 195 -1.27 -13.29 -1.63
N GLY A 196 -1.58 -14.51 -2.06
CA GLY A 196 -2.46 -15.43 -1.32
C GLY A 196 -1.94 -15.82 0.08
N LEU A 197 -0.66 -15.64 0.36
CA LEU A 197 -0.13 -15.80 1.72
C LEU A 197 -0.73 -14.77 2.69
N GLU A 198 -0.98 -13.55 2.22
CA GLU A 198 -1.63 -12.52 3.02
C GLU A 198 -3.10 -12.88 3.32
N ASP A 199 -3.78 -13.50 2.34
CA ASP A 199 -5.12 -14.09 2.49
C ASP A 199 -5.16 -15.09 3.64
N LEU A 200 -4.28 -16.08 3.59
CA LEU A 200 -4.24 -17.16 4.56
C LEU A 200 -3.92 -16.65 5.96
N ALA A 201 -2.97 -15.72 6.08
CA ALA A 201 -2.59 -15.16 7.38
C ALA A 201 -3.75 -14.39 8.03
N ALA A 202 -4.50 -13.58 7.26
CA ALA A 202 -5.66 -12.89 7.81
C ALA A 202 -6.83 -13.84 8.09
N ALA A 203 -7.04 -14.85 7.23
CA ALA A 203 -8.05 -15.88 7.45
C ALA A 203 -7.80 -16.66 8.74
N SER A 204 -6.54 -17.06 9.00
CA SER A 204 -6.13 -17.71 10.25
C SER A 204 -6.44 -16.81 11.45
N LEU A 205 -6.02 -15.54 11.42
CA LEU A 205 -6.28 -14.62 12.53
C LEU A 205 -7.79 -14.42 12.79
N VAL A 206 -8.59 -14.24 11.74
CA VAL A 206 -10.05 -14.09 11.88
C VAL A 206 -10.67 -15.38 12.41
N TYR A 207 -10.22 -16.54 11.93
CA TYR A 207 -10.67 -17.83 12.40
C TYR A 207 -10.37 -18.02 13.89
N ASP A 208 -9.11 -17.81 14.31
CA ASP A 208 -8.69 -17.94 15.70
C ASP A 208 -9.51 -17.03 16.63
N ARG A 209 -9.71 -15.76 16.23
CA ARG A 209 -10.55 -14.83 17.00
C ARG A 209 -12.02 -15.19 17.03
N ALA A 210 -12.55 -15.76 15.95
CA ALA A 210 -13.93 -16.23 15.91
C ALA A 210 -14.11 -17.43 16.87
N VAL A 211 -13.17 -18.37 16.86
CA VAL A 211 -13.15 -19.51 17.80
C VAL A 211 -13.07 -19.03 19.25
N GLU A 212 -12.13 -18.13 19.57
CA GLU A 212 -11.99 -17.55 20.92
C GLU A 212 -13.26 -16.82 21.38
N ALA A 213 -13.94 -16.13 20.48
CA ALA A 213 -15.16 -15.38 20.77
C ALA A 213 -16.45 -16.24 20.72
N GLY A 214 -16.35 -17.54 20.44
CA GLY A 214 -17.52 -18.40 20.22
C GLY A 214 -18.39 -17.97 19.03
N ALA A 215 -17.81 -17.25 18.08
CA ALA A 215 -18.49 -16.73 16.90
C ALA A 215 -18.32 -17.69 15.70
N GLY A 216 -19.37 -17.77 14.87
CA GLY A 216 -19.39 -18.64 13.69
C GLY A 216 -20.45 -19.74 13.79
N LYS A 217 -20.61 -20.51 12.71
CA LYS A 217 -21.49 -21.69 12.67
C LYS A 217 -20.81 -22.79 11.87
N PRO A 218 -20.81 -24.05 12.35
CA PRO A 218 -20.37 -25.18 11.54
C PRO A 218 -21.27 -25.26 10.30
N LEU A 219 -20.66 -25.49 9.16
CA LEU A 219 -21.37 -25.85 7.94
C LEU A 219 -21.32 -27.37 7.80
N PRO A 220 -22.38 -28.01 7.29
CA PRO A 220 -22.35 -29.43 7.00
C PRO A 220 -21.17 -29.73 6.07
N SER A 221 -20.40 -30.76 6.40
CA SER A 221 -19.33 -31.22 5.54
C SER A 221 -19.95 -31.76 4.25
N LYS A 222 -19.35 -31.48 3.08
CA LYS A 222 -19.78 -32.13 1.83
C LYS A 222 -19.46 -33.62 1.94
N GLY A 223 -20.42 -34.40 2.42
CA GLY A 223 -20.26 -35.85 2.64
C GLY A 223 -21.42 -36.50 3.38
N GLU A 224 -22.11 -35.77 4.25
CA GLU A 224 -23.33 -36.26 4.91
C GLU A 224 -24.54 -35.83 4.06
N ARG A 225 -24.89 -36.67 3.09
CA ARG A 225 -26.28 -36.73 2.65
C ARG A 225 -26.99 -37.61 3.69
N ASP A 226 -28.06 -37.09 4.25
CA ASP A 226 -28.99 -37.91 5.02
C ASP A 226 -29.72 -38.82 4.00
N ASP A 227 -29.28 -40.07 3.88
CA ASP A 227 -30.07 -41.17 3.33
C ASP A 227 -30.72 -42.00 4.45
#